data_AF-A0AAD5K8D5-F1
#
_entry.id   AF-A0AAD5K8D5-F1
#
_cell.length_a   1.000
_cell.length_b   1.000
_cell.length_c   1.000
_cell.angle_alpha   90.00
_cell.angle_beta   90.00
_cell.angle_gamma   90.00
#
_symmetry.space_group_name_H-M   'P 1'
#
loop_
_entity.id
_entity.type
_entity.pdbx_description
1 polymer ?
#
loop_
_entity_poly.entity_id
_entity_poly.type
_entity_poly.pdbx_seq_one_letter_code
_entity_poly.pdbx_strand_id
1 'polypeptide(L)'
;MSRRLSTSRATIATGIHNNFNDPVAITPSSPYTDAIHDNDEKPKHPFPSTRRHFYNRNKTTHSQQPIQQQSSATLLLRNPKRSGLAVFIIIVVLFLIALTQSPTNKIKYAPLRDQPPYDTLLSKRQCTATLCNTQGKCATWRPHHEHHDPKQLKKEEMYRNLATIQVDLGCELLLKASDGTWMTITHGETNCAEHGCQDAIEVDLQGDLYILASQLKQLIADPGYMDREITVAHTGTQASSELPYDVTLVSQFSVNRLDVFTQVLDAWPGPVSVAIYLTEPNDVNQLKSFFAIPANVIQYSRVHIVVVKPDYTNPDRLKYPINHLRNLAITASTTSHIFVMDADFTPPTHFYEHAQSKLLPALVEQHYNRRVAMVVPCYAILESHKDDPLPQNTAELHSLVKEGIAYITDPGTGHGPTLALPMALDSPALSLYYEVCYESQWEPYYIVPRETTPLYDARFRNQGGDKQSHALQLNALGFQFLVSNHAFILHKDHSKMQWPGGGFSKSQKAKTPWSYFEEFMREMEQLYGSNVRWPRGCSANAIGWQAQLRNPLGMALGA
;
A
#
# COMPACT_ATOMS: atom_id res chain seq x y z
N MET A 1 -55.40 -24.64 -13.27
CA MET A 1 -55.49 -25.89 -12.49
C MET A 1 -55.00 -25.60 -11.08
N SER A 2 -55.82 -25.99 -10.12
CA SER A 2 -55.82 -25.58 -8.71
C SER A 2 -54.94 -26.50 -7.85
N ARG A 3 -54.25 -25.95 -6.83
CA ARG A 3 -54.33 -26.43 -5.43
C ARG A 3 -53.57 -25.50 -4.46
N ARG A 4 -54.34 -24.91 -3.54
CA ARG A 4 -53.95 -24.38 -2.21
C ARG A 4 -53.85 -25.53 -1.19
N LEU A 5 -53.16 -25.29 -0.08
CA LEU A 5 -53.43 -25.67 1.35
C LEU A 5 -52.19 -25.20 2.16
N SER A 6 -52.19 -24.25 3.10
CA SER A 6 -52.93 -24.05 4.37
C SER A 6 -52.43 -24.89 5.56
N THR A 7 -51.86 -24.16 6.54
CA THR A 7 -51.95 -24.28 8.02
C THR A 7 -51.33 -25.46 8.79
N SER A 8 -50.50 -25.14 9.81
CA SER A 8 -50.79 -25.44 11.24
C SER A 8 -49.69 -24.93 12.20
N ARG A 9 -50.11 -24.23 13.26
CA ARG A 9 -49.35 -23.91 14.49
C ARG A 9 -49.48 -25.07 15.49
N ALA A 10 -48.46 -25.32 16.30
CA ALA A 10 -48.63 -26.06 17.55
C ALA A 10 -47.79 -25.44 18.69
N THR A 11 -48.52 -25.00 19.70
CA THR A 11 -48.08 -24.56 21.03
C THR A 11 -47.90 -25.79 21.92
N ILE A 12 -46.86 -25.86 22.74
CA ILE A 12 -46.86 -26.69 23.96
C ILE A 12 -46.35 -25.85 25.12
N ALA A 13 -47.22 -25.71 26.12
CA ALA A 13 -46.94 -25.21 27.45
C ALA A 13 -47.10 -26.38 28.43
N THR A 14 -46.16 -26.52 29.36
CA THR A 14 -46.38 -27.13 30.68
C THR A 14 -45.45 -26.43 31.65
N GLY A 15 -46.02 -25.68 32.59
CA GLY A 15 -45.31 -25.14 33.74
C GLY A 15 -45.49 -26.03 34.97
N ILE A 16 -44.58 -25.91 35.93
CA ILE A 16 -44.85 -26.12 37.36
C ILE A 16 -44.05 -25.08 38.17
N HIS A 17 -44.80 -24.36 39.00
CA HIS A 17 -44.52 -23.52 40.19
C HIS A 17 -43.36 -24.02 41.11
N ASN A 18 -42.62 -23.25 41.91
CA ASN A 18 -43.01 -22.20 42.88
C ASN A 18 -41.81 -21.38 43.43
N ASN A 19 -42.06 -20.09 43.66
CA ASN A 19 -41.56 -19.10 44.64
C ASN A 19 -40.46 -19.44 45.67
N PHE A 20 -39.51 -18.50 45.92
CA PHE A 20 -39.58 -17.46 46.99
C PHE A 20 -38.24 -16.69 47.18
N ASN A 21 -38.37 -15.37 47.36
CA ASN A 21 -37.52 -14.41 48.13
C ASN A 21 -36.09 -14.02 47.69
N ASP A 22 -36.00 -12.79 47.15
CA ASP A 22 -34.99 -11.76 47.49
C ASP A 22 -35.29 -11.14 48.89
N PRO A 23 -34.52 -10.18 49.45
CA PRO A 23 -33.09 -9.81 49.29
C PRO A 23 -32.38 -9.61 50.66
N VAL A 24 -31.04 -9.62 50.76
CA VAL A 24 -30.35 -8.92 51.87
C VAL A 24 -28.97 -8.39 51.45
N ALA A 25 -28.81 -7.06 51.57
CA ALA A 25 -27.54 -6.34 51.57
C ALA A 25 -26.91 -6.36 52.98
N ILE A 26 -25.60 -6.64 53.09
CA ILE A 26 -24.82 -6.37 54.31
C ILE A 26 -23.36 -6.04 53.93
N THR A 27 -22.98 -4.77 54.05
CA THR A 27 -21.66 -4.35 54.59
C THR A 27 -21.69 -4.52 56.12
N PRO A 28 -20.57 -4.81 56.81
CA PRO A 28 -19.90 -3.68 57.47
C PRO A 28 -18.38 -3.85 57.77
N SER A 29 -17.80 -2.67 58.08
CA SER A 29 -16.85 -2.37 59.17
C SER A 29 -15.40 -2.89 59.17
N SER A 30 -14.50 -1.90 59.11
CA SER A 30 -13.21 -1.78 59.83
C SER A 30 -13.33 -2.03 61.35
N PRO A 31 -12.23 -2.37 62.07
CA PRO A 31 -11.66 -1.37 62.99
C PRO A 31 -10.12 -1.44 63.23
N TYR A 32 -9.65 -0.43 64.01
CA TYR A 32 -8.34 -0.19 64.69
C TYR A 32 -7.34 0.72 63.94
N THR A 33 -7.14 2.01 64.28
CA THR A 33 -6.60 2.69 65.51
C THR A 33 -5.21 2.19 65.90
N ASP A 34 -4.22 2.98 66.35
CA ASP A 34 -3.98 4.43 66.53
C ASP A 34 -2.47 4.59 66.82
N ALA A 35 -2.02 5.85 66.91
CA ALA A 35 -0.76 6.37 67.49
C ALA A 35 0.30 6.87 66.50
N ILE A 36 1.00 8.02 66.64
CA ILE A 36 0.90 9.32 67.32
C ILE A 36 2.34 9.93 67.26
N HIS A 37 2.46 11.26 67.08
CA HIS A 37 3.63 12.16 67.34
C HIS A 37 4.89 12.02 66.46
N ASP A 38 5.66 13.06 66.12
CA ASP A 38 5.55 14.54 66.16
C ASP A 38 6.73 15.13 65.34
N ASN A 39 6.60 16.39 64.91
CA ASN A 39 7.62 17.42 64.57
C ASN A 39 8.98 17.07 63.91
N ASP A 40 9.33 17.75 62.81
CA ASP A 40 10.22 18.94 62.88
C ASP A 40 10.57 19.57 61.51
N GLU A 41 11.16 20.75 61.60
CA GLU A 41 11.26 21.90 60.70
C GLU A 41 12.07 21.79 59.38
N LYS A 42 11.76 22.76 58.48
CA LYS A 42 12.47 23.25 57.26
C LYS A 42 13.93 23.73 57.58
N PRO A 43 14.81 24.28 56.67
CA PRO A 43 14.54 24.93 55.36
C PRO A 43 15.64 25.01 54.23
N LYS A 44 15.22 25.47 53.01
CA LYS A 44 15.89 26.41 52.02
C LYS A 44 17.16 25.93 51.27
N HIS A 45 17.56 26.29 50.03
CA HIS A 45 17.29 27.24 48.90
C HIS A 45 18.36 26.90 47.79
N PRO A 46 18.59 27.63 46.66
CA PRO A 46 17.72 28.33 45.70
C PRO A 46 18.08 28.08 44.19
N PHE A 47 17.23 28.63 43.30
CA PHE A 47 17.42 28.86 41.86
C PHE A 47 18.54 29.88 41.52
N PRO A 48 18.98 29.96 40.25
CA PRO A 48 19.37 31.24 39.66
C PRO A 48 18.64 31.61 38.36
N SER A 49 18.63 32.92 38.16
CA SER A 49 17.81 33.76 37.30
C SER A 49 18.38 34.06 35.91
N THR A 50 17.46 34.47 35.03
CA THR A 50 17.60 35.17 33.75
C THR A 50 18.39 36.50 33.80
N ARG A 51 19.08 36.83 32.70
CA ARG A 51 19.43 38.22 32.31
C ARG A 51 19.27 38.44 30.80
N ARG A 52 18.45 39.43 30.44
CA ARG A 52 18.41 40.12 29.15
C ARG A 52 19.25 41.40 29.26
N HIS A 53 19.99 41.75 28.22
CA HIS A 53 20.53 43.11 28.03
C HIS A 53 19.97 43.71 26.74
N PHE A 54 19.18 44.76 26.92
CA PHE A 54 18.88 45.79 25.91
C PHE A 54 19.77 46.99 26.26
N TYR A 55 20.47 47.56 25.29
CA TYR A 55 20.95 48.94 25.37
C TYR A 55 20.75 49.60 24.01
N ASN A 56 20.21 50.81 24.06
CA ASN A 56 19.77 51.63 22.95
C ASN A 56 20.38 53.03 23.12
N ARG A 57 20.26 53.87 22.08
CA ARG A 57 20.66 55.29 21.92
C ARG A 57 22.05 55.52 21.32
N ASN A 58 22.25 56.47 20.41
CA ASN A 58 21.39 57.40 19.65
C ASN A 58 22.33 58.18 18.70
N LYS A 59 21.80 58.61 17.54
CA LYS A 59 21.99 59.93 16.85
C LYS A 59 23.45 60.40 16.56
N THR A 60 23.82 61.01 15.44
CA THR A 60 23.13 62.00 14.57
C THR A 60 23.99 62.29 13.32
N THR A 61 23.33 62.34 12.15
CA THR A 61 23.41 63.33 11.04
C THR A 61 24.70 63.75 10.30
N HIS A 62 24.60 63.59 8.97
CA HIS A 62 24.86 64.54 7.86
C HIS A 62 26.27 65.03 7.50
N SER A 63 26.71 64.71 6.28
CA SER A 63 26.98 65.62 5.13
C SER A 63 27.76 64.86 4.04
N GLN A 64 27.15 64.55 2.89
CA GLN A 64 27.25 65.27 1.60
C GLN A 64 28.69 65.49 1.06
N GLN A 65 29.00 64.67 0.03
CA GLN A 65 29.76 64.85 -1.24
C GLN A 65 30.28 66.27 -1.60
N PRO A 66 31.27 66.47 -2.54
CA PRO A 66 31.43 65.71 -3.81
C PRO A 66 32.85 65.57 -4.46
N ILE A 67 32.92 64.57 -5.35
CA ILE A 67 33.46 64.54 -6.73
C ILE A 67 34.68 65.42 -7.08
N GLN A 68 35.76 64.76 -7.56
CA GLN A 68 36.54 65.27 -8.69
C GLN A 68 37.11 64.12 -9.54
N GLN A 69 36.71 64.10 -10.82
CA GLN A 69 37.34 63.35 -11.90
C GLN A 69 38.62 64.03 -12.35
N GLN A 70 39.67 63.27 -12.63
CA GLN A 70 40.64 63.63 -13.67
C GLN A 70 41.21 62.37 -14.34
N SER A 71 41.30 62.47 -15.65
CA SER A 71 41.70 61.48 -16.63
C SER A 71 43.22 61.34 -16.72
N SER A 72 43.70 60.15 -17.12
CA SER A 72 44.47 59.92 -18.37
C SER A 72 45.45 58.74 -18.26
N ALA A 73 45.72 58.17 -19.44
CA ALA A 73 46.83 57.28 -19.81
C ALA A 73 46.62 55.76 -19.66
N THR A 74 46.25 55.20 -20.80
CA THR A 74 46.34 53.80 -21.22
C THR A 74 47.74 53.23 -21.00
N LEU A 75 47.84 52.14 -20.24
CA LEU A 75 48.98 51.22 -20.28
C LEU A 75 48.41 49.80 -20.34
N LEU A 76 48.62 49.16 -21.48
CA LEU A 76 48.26 47.78 -21.77
C LEU A 76 49.03 46.85 -20.82
N LEU A 77 48.41 46.53 -19.69
CA LEU A 77 48.83 45.43 -18.82
C LEU A 77 47.76 44.34 -18.90
N ARG A 78 48.20 43.20 -19.45
CA ARG A 78 47.51 41.92 -19.51
C ARG A 78 47.08 41.55 -18.09
N ASN A 79 45.82 41.80 -17.76
CA ASN A 79 45.33 41.72 -16.38
C ASN A 79 44.79 40.30 -16.10
N PRO A 80 45.40 39.51 -15.19
CA PRO A 80 44.96 38.15 -14.87
C PRO A 80 43.57 38.09 -14.19
N LYS A 81 42.95 39.25 -13.94
CA LYS A 81 41.60 39.38 -13.39
C LYS A 81 40.47 39.17 -14.43
N ARG A 82 40.74 39.27 -15.74
CA ARG A 82 39.71 39.01 -16.78
C ARG A 82 39.46 37.52 -17.01
N SER A 83 40.49 36.69 -16.87
CA SER A 83 40.35 35.22 -16.88
C SER A 83 39.58 34.73 -15.65
N GLY A 84 39.82 35.33 -14.46
CA GLY A 84 39.06 35.02 -13.25
C GLY A 84 37.57 35.36 -13.37
N LEU A 85 37.23 36.51 -13.97
CA LEU A 85 35.85 36.92 -14.18
C LEU A 85 35.13 36.05 -15.23
N ALA A 86 35.81 35.67 -16.31
CA ALA A 86 35.25 34.76 -17.32
C ALA A 86 35.02 33.36 -16.74
N VAL A 87 35.96 32.83 -15.95
CA VAL A 87 35.80 31.56 -15.25
C VAL A 87 34.68 31.63 -14.22
N PHE A 88 34.57 32.73 -13.47
CA PHE A 88 33.47 32.95 -12.52
C PHE A 88 32.11 33.01 -13.22
N ILE A 89 32.00 33.71 -14.35
CA ILE A 89 30.77 33.75 -15.16
C ILE A 89 30.45 32.37 -15.72
N ILE A 90 31.43 31.61 -16.22
CA ILE A 90 31.21 30.23 -16.69
C ILE A 90 30.75 29.34 -15.54
N ILE A 91 31.32 29.45 -14.33
CA ILE A 91 30.90 28.70 -13.15
C ILE A 91 29.46 29.08 -12.74
N VAL A 92 29.12 30.37 -12.74
CA VAL A 92 27.77 30.84 -12.43
C VAL A 92 26.76 30.40 -13.49
N VAL A 93 27.13 30.43 -14.77
CA VAL A 93 26.28 29.96 -15.87
C VAL A 93 26.13 28.44 -15.81
N LEU A 94 27.19 27.68 -15.54
CA LEU A 94 27.10 26.23 -15.31
C LEU A 94 26.28 25.89 -14.06
N PHE A 95 26.38 26.69 -13.00
CA PHE A 95 25.57 26.56 -11.78
C PHE A 95 24.09 26.87 -12.06
N LEU A 96 23.79 27.90 -12.85
CA LEU A 96 22.43 28.23 -13.27
C LEU A 96 21.87 27.21 -14.29
N ILE A 97 22.70 26.65 -15.16
CA ILE A 97 22.34 25.52 -16.04
C ILE A 97 22.06 24.27 -15.20
N ALA A 98 22.86 24.00 -14.17
CA ALA A 98 22.60 22.91 -13.23
C ALA A 98 21.32 23.13 -12.39
N LEU A 99 20.91 24.38 -12.17
CA LEU A 99 19.65 24.73 -11.51
C LEU A 99 18.43 24.73 -12.45
N THR A 100 18.63 24.79 -13.77
CA THR A 100 17.55 24.83 -14.79
C THR A 100 17.43 23.53 -15.60
N GLN A 101 18.44 22.66 -15.56
CA GLN A 101 18.25 21.25 -15.82
C GLN A 101 17.36 20.73 -14.70
N SER A 102 16.05 20.69 -14.94
CA SER A 102 15.15 19.86 -14.15
C SER A 102 15.73 18.46 -14.21
N PRO A 103 16.35 17.98 -13.14
CA PRO A 103 16.78 16.62 -13.20
C PRO A 103 15.47 15.84 -13.17
N THR A 104 15.27 14.96 -14.15
CA THR A 104 14.46 13.76 -13.92
C THR A 104 15.19 12.89 -12.90
N ASN A 105 15.47 13.44 -11.71
CA ASN A 105 16.00 12.73 -10.57
C ASN A 105 14.82 11.91 -10.07
N LYS A 106 14.70 10.68 -10.57
CA LYS A 106 14.18 9.61 -9.72
C LYS A 106 14.88 9.78 -8.38
N ILE A 107 14.13 10.17 -7.35
CA ILE A 107 14.68 10.49 -6.04
C ILE A 107 15.41 9.23 -5.56
N LYS A 108 16.74 9.26 -5.56
CA LYS A 108 17.57 8.13 -5.16
C LYS A 108 17.64 8.12 -3.63
N TYR A 109 16.72 7.40 -2.98
CA TYR A 109 17.00 6.87 -1.65
C TYR A 109 17.82 5.58 -1.80
N ALA A 110 18.61 5.26 -0.78
CA ALA A 110 19.33 4.00 -0.76
C ALA A 110 18.31 2.84 -0.66
N PRO A 111 18.34 1.85 -1.58
CA PRO A 111 17.48 0.70 -1.45
C PRO A 111 17.86 -0.06 -0.18
N LEU A 112 16.86 -0.60 0.52
CA LEU A 112 17.10 -1.58 1.57
C LEU A 112 17.73 -2.83 0.94
N ARG A 113 18.52 -3.58 1.71
CA ARG A 113 19.09 -4.85 1.25
C ARG A 113 18.00 -5.92 1.06
N ASP A 114 18.37 -6.97 0.35
CA ASP A 114 17.56 -8.16 0.10
C ASP A 114 16.19 -7.89 -0.55
N GLN A 115 16.05 -6.77 -1.26
CA GLN A 115 14.84 -6.48 -2.04
C GLN A 115 14.87 -7.26 -3.37
N PRO A 116 13.81 -8.03 -3.69
CA PRO A 116 13.66 -8.65 -5.01
C PRO A 116 13.64 -7.60 -6.14
N PRO A 117 14.09 -7.95 -7.35
CA PRO A 117 14.11 -7.03 -8.49
C PRO A 117 12.72 -6.94 -9.15
N TYR A 118 11.75 -6.34 -8.45
CA TYR A 118 10.34 -6.31 -8.84
C TYR A 118 10.06 -5.85 -10.27
N ASP A 119 10.80 -4.86 -10.77
CA ASP A 119 10.66 -4.39 -12.16
C ASP A 119 10.95 -5.49 -13.18
N THR A 120 11.93 -6.36 -12.90
CA THR A 120 12.28 -7.49 -13.77
C THR A 120 11.36 -8.68 -13.58
N LEU A 121 10.91 -8.94 -12.34
CA LEU A 121 9.94 -10.00 -12.03
C LEU A 121 8.61 -9.80 -12.75
N LEU A 122 8.23 -8.53 -12.98
CA LEU A 122 7.03 -8.14 -13.69
C LEU A 122 7.33 -7.57 -15.07
N SER A 123 8.39 -8.02 -15.73
CA SER A 123 8.72 -7.56 -17.10
C SER A 123 7.72 -8.06 -18.15
N LYS A 124 7.12 -9.24 -17.93
CA LYS A 124 6.05 -9.82 -18.74
C LYS A 124 4.69 -9.64 -18.05
N ARG A 125 4.06 -8.47 -18.22
CA ARG A 125 2.76 -8.14 -17.58
C ARG A 125 1.54 -8.44 -18.42
N GLN A 126 1.76 -8.70 -19.69
CA GLN A 126 0.69 -8.76 -20.67
C GLN A 126 0.67 -10.12 -21.31
N CYS A 127 -0.55 -10.57 -21.57
CA CYS A 127 -0.76 -11.73 -22.39
C CYS A 127 -0.27 -11.42 -23.81
N THR A 128 0.80 -12.08 -24.25
CA THR A 128 1.30 -11.95 -25.61
C THR A 128 1.64 -13.29 -26.25
N ALA A 129 1.59 -13.34 -27.57
CA ALA A 129 2.11 -14.45 -28.34
C ALA A 129 3.07 -13.92 -29.41
N THR A 130 4.30 -14.43 -29.46
CA THR A 130 5.27 -14.10 -30.50
C THR A 130 5.30 -15.22 -31.53
N LEU A 131 4.94 -14.89 -32.77
CA LEU A 131 4.90 -15.83 -33.89
C LEU A 131 6.07 -15.50 -34.82
N CYS A 132 6.84 -16.52 -35.20
CA CYS A 132 7.96 -16.38 -36.12
C CYS A 132 7.78 -17.28 -37.34
N ASN A 133 8.11 -16.75 -38.52
CA ASN A 133 8.07 -17.51 -39.77
C ASN A 133 9.37 -18.30 -40.00
N THR A 134 9.38 -19.15 -41.02
CA THR A 134 10.55 -19.95 -41.44
C THR A 134 11.76 -19.14 -41.89
N GLN A 135 11.61 -17.83 -42.10
CA GLN A 135 12.70 -16.91 -42.44
C GLN A 135 13.27 -16.18 -41.22
N GLY A 136 12.74 -16.44 -40.02
CA GLY A 136 13.19 -15.83 -38.77
C GLY A 136 12.62 -14.45 -38.48
N LYS A 137 11.65 -13.96 -39.26
CA LYS A 137 10.89 -12.75 -38.92
C LYS A 137 9.89 -13.09 -37.83
N CYS A 138 9.76 -12.24 -36.81
CA CYS A 138 8.85 -12.43 -35.68
C CYS A 138 7.93 -11.23 -35.50
N ALA A 139 6.68 -11.48 -35.08
CA ALA A 139 5.73 -10.43 -34.69
C ALA A 139 4.98 -10.85 -33.40
N THR A 140 4.50 -9.86 -32.64
CA THR A 140 3.85 -10.08 -31.34
C THR A 140 2.37 -9.74 -31.39
N TRP A 141 1.54 -10.71 -31.01
CA TRP A 141 0.10 -10.61 -30.86
C TRP A 141 -0.28 -10.28 -29.42
N ARG A 142 -1.39 -9.56 -29.25
CA ARG A 142 -2.02 -9.20 -27.97
C ARG A 142 -3.53 -9.44 -28.06
N PRO A 143 -4.20 -9.81 -26.95
CA PRO A 143 -5.65 -9.96 -26.92
C PRO A 143 -6.39 -8.66 -27.28
N HIS A 144 -7.55 -8.81 -27.91
CA HIS A 144 -8.56 -7.75 -28.10
C HIS A 144 -8.10 -6.44 -28.77
N HIS A 145 -7.10 -6.45 -29.65
CA HIS A 145 -6.98 -5.35 -30.61
C HIS A 145 -8.13 -5.44 -31.63
N GLU A 146 -8.91 -4.35 -31.73
CA GLU A 146 -10.27 -4.27 -32.31
C GLU A 146 -10.47 -4.77 -33.74
N HIS A 147 -9.42 -5.18 -34.45
CA HIS A 147 -9.55 -5.78 -35.77
C HIS A 147 -8.63 -7.00 -35.88
N HIS A 148 -9.14 -8.18 -35.54
CA HIS A 148 -8.59 -9.44 -36.08
C HIS A 148 -8.85 -9.42 -37.60
N ASP A 149 -8.05 -8.65 -38.33
CA ASP A 149 -8.00 -8.72 -39.78
C ASP A 149 -7.28 -10.04 -40.12
N PRO A 150 -7.94 -11.01 -40.78
CA PRO A 150 -7.27 -12.23 -41.24
C PRO A 150 -6.07 -11.93 -42.15
N LYS A 151 -5.97 -10.70 -42.69
CA LYS A 151 -4.81 -10.22 -43.44
C LYS A 151 -3.62 -9.85 -42.54
N GLN A 152 -3.74 -9.78 -41.22
CA GLN A 152 -2.64 -9.42 -40.34
C GLN A 152 -1.50 -10.45 -40.43
N LEU A 153 -1.80 -11.75 -40.45
CA LEU A 153 -0.78 -12.78 -40.72
C LEU A 153 -0.11 -12.58 -42.09
N LYS A 154 -0.88 -12.20 -43.12
CA LYS A 154 -0.31 -11.89 -44.45
C LYS A 154 0.59 -10.66 -44.40
N LYS A 155 0.17 -9.60 -43.71
CA LYS A 155 0.91 -8.34 -43.55
C LYS A 155 2.23 -8.56 -42.81
N GLU A 156 2.22 -9.41 -41.78
CA GLU A 156 3.41 -9.73 -41.01
C GLU A 156 4.28 -10.83 -41.66
N GLU A 157 3.90 -11.34 -42.85
CA GLU A 157 4.58 -12.43 -43.57
C GLU A 157 4.63 -13.76 -42.79
N MET A 158 3.57 -14.02 -42.02
CA MET A 158 3.36 -15.20 -41.16
C MET A 158 2.26 -16.14 -41.69
N TYR A 159 1.71 -15.84 -42.87
CA TYR A 159 0.63 -16.62 -43.47
C TYR A 159 1.16 -17.92 -44.10
N ARG A 160 0.70 -19.07 -43.61
CA ARG A 160 1.08 -20.41 -44.11
C ARG A 160 2.59 -20.71 -44.12
N ASN A 161 3.34 -20.13 -43.19
CA ASN A 161 4.77 -20.33 -43.06
C ASN A 161 5.28 -20.16 -41.61
N LEU A 162 4.41 -20.42 -40.63
CA LEU A 162 4.80 -20.35 -39.22
C LEU A 162 5.83 -21.43 -38.89
N ALA A 163 6.89 -21.04 -38.20
CA ALA A 163 7.95 -21.92 -37.73
C ALA A 163 7.85 -22.14 -36.22
N THR A 164 7.80 -21.06 -35.46
CA THR A 164 7.70 -21.12 -33.99
C THR A 164 6.63 -20.18 -33.47
N ILE A 165 5.98 -20.59 -32.38
CA ILE A 165 5.01 -19.80 -31.64
C ILE A 165 5.43 -19.82 -30.17
N GLN A 166 5.66 -18.66 -29.58
CA GLN A 166 5.90 -18.49 -28.16
C GLN A 166 4.68 -17.82 -27.53
N VAL A 167 3.94 -18.55 -26.69
CA VAL A 167 2.78 -18.02 -25.97
C VAL A 167 3.15 -17.78 -24.52
N ASP A 168 2.80 -16.62 -23.97
CA ASP A 168 3.03 -16.31 -22.55
C ASP A 168 2.06 -17.07 -21.64
N LEU A 169 2.47 -17.31 -20.39
CA LEU A 169 1.62 -17.92 -19.37
C LEU A 169 0.43 -17.00 -19.05
N GLY A 170 -0.77 -17.57 -18.99
CA GLY A 170 -2.03 -16.83 -18.90
C GLY A 170 -2.71 -16.58 -20.26
N CYS A 171 -2.17 -17.13 -21.34
CA CYS A 171 -2.70 -16.99 -22.70
C CYS A 171 -2.89 -18.33 -23.40
N GLU A 172 -3.86 -18.37 -24.30
CA GLU A 172 -4.01 -19.43 -25.29
C GLU A 172 -4.18 -18.81 -26.67
N LEU A 173 -3.46 -19.32 -27.66
CA LEU A 173 -3.58 -18.90 -29.04
C LEU A 173 -4.46 -19.91 -29.79
N LEU A 174 -5.65 -19.48 -30.20
CA LEU A 174 -6.48 -20.22 -31.14
C LEU A 174 -5.95 -19.98 -32.56
N LEU A 175 -5.72 -21.06 -33.27
CA LEU A 175 -5.16 -21.03 -34.62
C LEU A 175 -6.06 -21.83 -35.56
N LYS A 176 -6.40 -21.24 -36.70
CA LYS A 176 -7.17 -21.89 -37.75
C LYS A 176 -6.24 -22.36 -38.86
N ALA A 177 -6.23 -23.66 -39.12
CA ALA A 177 -5.49 -24.26 -40.22
C ALA A 177 -6.19 -24.03 -41.56
N SER A 178 -5.49 -24.31 -42.66
CA SER A 178 -5.99 -24.04 -44.02
C SER A 178 -7.16 -24.95 -44.43
N ASP A 179 -7.32 -26.09 -43.77
CA ASP A 179 -8.45 -27.01 -43.89
C ASP A 179 -9.70 -26.55 -43.10
N GLY A 180 -9.58 -25.45 -42.35
CA GLY A 180 -10.65 -24.86 -41.55
C GLY A 180 -10.74 -25.39 -40.11
N THR A 181 -9.87 -26.33 -39.71
CA THR A 181 -9.82 -26.83 -38.32
C THR A 181 -9.21 -25.80 -37.37
N TRP A 182 -9.70 -25.76 -36.14
CA TRP A 182 -9.15 -24.92 -35.07
C TRP A 182 -8.32 -25.78 -34.12
N MET A 183 -7.17 -25.25 -33.74
CA MET A 183 -6.31 -25.83 -32.71
C MET A 183 -5.94 -24.77 -31.67
N THR A 184 -5.72 -25.21 -30.43
CA THR A 184 -5.32 -24.34 -29.33
C THR A 184 -3.85 -24.58 -29.01
N ILE A 185 -3.05 -23.51 -29.07
CA ILE A 185 -1.66 -23.50 -28.63
C ILE A 185 -1.61 -22.90 -27.22
N THR A 186 -1.16 -23.69 -26.25
CA THR A 186 -0.99 -23.27 -24.85
C THR A 186 0.33 -22.53 -24.64
N HIS A 187 0.54 -21.99 -23.43
CA HIS A 187 1.78 -21.33 -23.03
C HIS A 187 3.04 -22.17 -23.32
N GLY A 188 4.15 -21.47 -23.59
CA GLY A 188 5.43 -22.08 -23.94
C GLY A 188 5.81 -21.90 -25.40
N GLU A 189 6.91 -22.53 -25.79
CA GLU A 189 7.39 -22.54 -27.18
C GLU A 189 6.81 -23.75 -27.92
N THR A 190 6.27 -23.51 -29.11
CA THR A 190 5.72 -24.54 -30.00
C THR A 190 6.45 -24.50 -31.33
N ASN A 191 6.98 -25.66 -31.74
CA ASN A 191 7.52 -25.87 -33.08
C ASN A 191 6.39 -26.30 -34.03
N CYS A 192 6.08 -25.47 -35.02
CA CYS A 192 4.97 -25.74 -35.94
C CYS A 192 5.21 -26.90 -36.89
N ALA A 193 6.46 -27.28 -37.18
CA ALA A 193 6.74 -28.47 -37.97
C ALA A 193 6.30 -29.76 -37.27
N GLU A 194 6.34 -29.77 -35.95
CA GLU A 194 5.97 -30.93 -35.13
C GLU A 194 4.49 -30.91 -34.74
N HIS A 195 3.92 -29.72 -34.56
CA HIS A 195 2.55 -29.53 -34.06
C HIS A 195 1.52 -29.24 -35.16
N GLY A 196 1.94 -29.18 -36.42
CA GLY A 196 1.02 -29.00 -37.55
C GLY A 196 0.40 -27.60 -37.67
N CYS A 197 1.05 -26.56 -37.13
CA CYS A 197 0.56 -25.17 -37.21
C CYS A 197 1.16 -24.33 -38.36
N GLN A 198 1.89 -24.96 -39.29
CA GLN A 198 2.58 -24.24 -40.37
C GLN A 198 1.64 -23.52 -41.33
N ASP A 199 0.47 -24.10 -41.60
CA ASP A 199 -0.49 -23.66 -42.60
C ASP A 199 -1.55 -22.68 -42.06
N ALA A 200 -1.28 -22.09 -40.88
CA ALA A 200 -2.16 -21.15 -40.20
C ALA A 200 -2.63 -20.02 -41.12
N ILE A 201 -3.94 -19.78 -41.13
CA ILE A 201 -4.58 -18.71 -41.91
C ILE A 201 -5.24 -17.64 -41.04
N GLU A 202 -5.52 -17.94 -39.77
CA GLU A 202 -6.18 -17.05 -38.82
C GLU A 202 -5.68 -17.38 -37.41
N VAL A 203 -5.53 -16.36 -36.56
CA VAL A 203 -5.15 -16.51 -35.16
C VAL A 203 -5.96 -15.57 -34.27
N ASP A 204 -6.33 -16.07 -33.09
CA ASP A 204 -6.98 -15.33 -32.02
C ASP A 204 -6.25 -15.61 -30.71
N LEU A 205 -5.75 -14.57 -30.04
CA LEU A 205 -5.04 -14.70 -28.77
C LEU A 205 -6.00 -14.36 -27.64
N GLN A 206 -6.31 -15.36 -26.83
CA GLN A 206 -7.18 -15.22 -25.67
C GLN A 206 -6.33 -15.21 -24.40
N GLY A 207 -6.71 -14.36 -23.45
CA GLY A 207 -6.04 -14.28 -22.17
C GLY A 207 -7.01 -13.78 -21.11
N ASP A 208 -7.34 -14.65 -20.16
CA ASP A 208 -8.17 -14.32 -19.01
C ASP A 208 -7.70 -15.04 -17.75
N LEU A 209 -8.36 -14.74 -16.64
CA LEU A 209 -8.02 -15.27 -15.32
C LEU A 209 -8.32 -16.77 -15.17
N TYR A 210 -9.27 -17.31 -15.93
CA TYR A 210 -9.59 -18.73 -15.95
C TYR A 210 -8.53 -19.52 -16.71
N ILE A 211 -8.06 -19.02 -17.86
CA ILE A 211 -6.94 -19.58 -18.63
C ILE A 211 -5.69 -19.61 -17.75
N LEU A 212 -5.36 -18.47 -17.11
CA LEU A 212 -4.23 -18.38 -16.20
C LEU A 212 -4.30 -19.40 -15.06
N ALA A 213 -5.44 -19.49 -14.37
CA ALA A 213 -5.62 -20.46 -13.28
C ALA A 213 -5.55 -21.91 -13.79
N SER A 214 -6.03 -22.18 -15.00
CA SER A 214 -5.99 -23.51 -15.63
C SER A 214 -4.56 -23.93 -15.99
N GLN A 215 -3.76 -23.03 -16.55
CA GLN A 215 -2.36 -23.29 -16.89
C GLN A 215 -1.48 -23.41 -15.64
N LEU A 216 -1.69 -22.54 -14.64
CA LEU A 216 -1.03 -22.69 -13.33
C LEU A 216 -1.34 -24.03 -12.67
N LYS A 217 -2.57 -24.53 -12.80
CA LYS A 217 -2.92 -25.86 -12.28
C LYS A 217 -2.11 -26.98 -12.95
N GLN A 218 -1.89 -26.89 -14.27
CA GLN A 218 -1.06 -27.84 -15.00
C GLN A 218 0.40 -27.77 -14.53
N LEU A 219 0.95 -26.55 -14.40
CA LEU A 219 2.32 -26.33 -13.91
C LEU A 219 2.52 -26.85 -12.49
N ILE A 220 1.57 -26.62 -11.59
CA ILE A 220 1.64 -27.09 -10.20
C ILE A 220 1.57 -28.62 -10.10
N ALA A 221 0.92 -29.29 -11.07
CA ALA A 221 0.88 -30.75 -11.12
C ALA A 221 2.19 -31.37 -11.63
N ASP A 222 3.04 -30.60 -12.30
CA ASP A 222 4.34 -31.06 -12.80
C ASP A 222 5.41 -30.99 -11.68
N PRO A 223 6.03 -32.13 -11.31
CA PRO A 223 7.09 -32.18 -10.31
C PRO A 223 8.27 -31.24 -10.60
N GLY A 224 8.56 -30.94 -11.87
CA GLY A 224 9.66 -30.06 -12.29
C GLY A 224 9.48 -28.59 -11.92
N TYR A 225 8.27 -28.20 -11.48
CA TYR A 225 7.98 -26.84 -11.04
C TYR A 225 7.77 -26.73 -9.53
N MET A 226 7.86 -27.83 -8.76
CA MET A 226 7.57 -27.81 -7.33
C MET A 226 8.57 -26.95 -6.54
N ASP A 227 9.84 -26.94 -6.93
CA ASP A 227 10.98 -26.29 -6.25
C ASP A 227 11.23 -24.83 -6.67
N ARG A 228 10.30 -24.21 -7.39
CA ARG A 228 10.47 -22.87 -7.97
C ARG A 228 9.31 -21.95 -7.65
N GLU A 229 9.61 -20.68 -7.38
CA GLU A 229 8.60 -19.63 -7.37
C GLU A 229 8.23 -19.25 -8.82
N ILE A 230 6.94 -19.10 -9.09
CA ILE A 230 6.39 -18.60 -10.35
C ILE A 230 5.52 -17.39 -10.02
N THR A 231 5.85 -16.26 -10.64
CA THR A 231 5.11 -15.01 -10.51
C THR A 231 4.56 -14.64 -11.88
N VAL A 232 3.23 -14.46 -11.98
CA VAL A 232 2.55 -14.13 -13.24
C VAL A 232 1.67 -12.92 -13.04
N ALA A 233 1.80 -11.92 -13.91
CA ALA A 233 0.97 -10.72 -13.88
C ALA A 233 -0.07 -10.75 -15.00
N HIS A 234 -1.32 -10.47 -14.63
CA HIS A 234 -2.44 -10.19 -15.51
C HIS A 234 -2.77 -8.69 -15.42
N THR A 235 -2.81 -8.04 -16.58
CA THR A 235 -3.17 -6.61 -16.67
C THR A 235 -4.67 -6.48 -16.93
N GLY A 236 -5.44 -6.14 -15.90
CA GLY A 236 -6.86 -5.80 -16.06
C GLY A 236 -7.13 -4.50 -16.82
N THR A 237 -8.34 -4.38 -17.38
CA THR A 237 -8.84 -3.21 -18.12
C THR A 237 -9.26 -2.09 -17.16
N GLN A 238 -8.35 -1.17 -16.86
CA GLN A 238 -8.63 -0.05 -15.97
C GLN A 238 -9.13 1.17 -16.75
N ALA A 239 -10.14 1.85 -16.19
CA ALA A 239 -10.53 3.16 -16.68
C ALA A 239 -9.38 4.15 -16.42
N SER A 240 -8.94 4.86 -17.46
CA SER A 240 -7.99 5.95 -17.30
C SER A 240 -8.73 7.18 -16.78
N SER A 241 -8.27 7.73 -15.65
CA SER A 241 -8.74 9.05 -15.22
C SER A 241 -8.28 10.14 -16.18
N GLU A 242 -9.16 11.10 -16.48
CA GLU A 242 -8.80 12.32 -17.21
C GLU A 242 -8.01 13.30 -16.33
N LEU A 243 -8.04 13.10 -15.01
CA LEU A 243 -7.31 13.93 -14.06
C LEU A 243 -5.81 13.57 -14.06
N PRO A 244 -4.93 14.56 -13.80
CA PRO A 244 -3.48 14.32 -13.76
C PRO A 244 -3.05 13.42 -12.59
N TYR A 245 -3.93 13.22 -11.61
CA TYR A 245 -3.70 12.39 -10.44
C TYR A 245 -4.82 11.37 -10.29
N ASP A 246 -4.42 10.14 -10.01
CA ASP A 246 -5.29 9.03 -9.73
C ASP A 246 -4.68 8.12 -8.66
N VAL A 247 -5.52 7.29 -8.03
CA VAL A 247 -5.13 6.40 -6.94
C VAL A 247 -5.54 4.96 -7.20
N THR A 248 -4.57 4.04 -7.13
CA THR A 248 -4.83 2.60 -7.15
C THR A 248 -4.97 2.07 -5.73
N LEU A 249 -6.08 1.36 -5.45
CA LEU A 249 -6.17 0.52 -4.25
C LEU A 249 -5.29 -0.71 -4.47
N VAL A 250 -4.32 -0.89 -3.58
CA VAL A 250 -3.37 -1.99 -3.61
C VAL A 250 -3.67 -2.93 -2.45
N SER A 251 -3.79 -4.22 -2.74
CA SER A 251 -3.98 -5.23 -1.70
C SER A 251 -3.24 -6.52 -1.99
N GLN A 252 -3.29 -7.45 -1.05
CA GLN A 252 -2.69 -8.76 -1.18
C GLN A 252 -3.42 -9.76 -0.28
N PHE A 253 -3.56 -11.00 -0.74
CA PHE A 253 -4.24 -12.06 -0.01
C PHE A 253 -3.94 -13.45 -0.60
N SER A 254 -4.47 -14.49 0.04
CA SER A 254 -4.56 -15.84 -0.54
C SER A 254 -5.98 -16.13 -1.00
N VAL A 255 -6.17 -17.26 -1.69
CA VAL A 255 -7.45 -17.62 -2.34
C VAL A 255 -8.67 -17.62 -1.39
N ASN A 256 -8.45 -17.78 -0.08
CA ASN A 256 -9.47 -17.71 0.96
C ASN A 256 -10.09 -16.32 1.19
N ARG A 257 -9.64 -15.29 0.45
CA ARG A 257 -10.19 -13.92 0.50
C ARG A 257 -10.81 -13.45 -0.81
N LEU A 258 -10.86 -14.29 -1.85
CA LEU A 258 -11.45 -13.94 -3.15
C LEU A 258 -12.89 -13.41 -3.01
N ASP A 259 -13.75 -14.15 -2.30
CA ASP A 259 -15.15 -13.74 -2.09
C ASP A 259 -15.29 -12.50 -1.20
N VAL A 260 -14.41 -12.35 -0.20
CA VAL A 260 -14.42 -11.17 0.69
C VAL A 260 -14.02 -9.93 -0.09
N PHE A 261 -13.00 -10.05 -0.96
CA PHE A 261 -12.47 -8.94 -1.72
C PHE A 261 -13.42 -8.44 -2.81
N THR A 262 -14.38 -9.24 -3.27
CA THR A 262 -15.52 -8.80 -4.10
C THR A 262 -16.26 -7.61 -3.47
N GLN A 263 -16.42 -7.56 -2.14
CA GLN A 263 -17.03 -6.41 -1.46
C GLN A 263 -16.18 -5.14 -1.57
N VAL A 264 -14.85 -5.28 -1.58
CA VAL A 264 -13.92 -4.16 -1.80
C VAL A 264 -14.02 -3.67 -3.24
N LEU A 265 -14.14 -4.58 -4.20
CA LEU A 265 -14.32 -4.21 -5.62
C LEU A 265 -15.64 -3.47 -5.85
N ASP A 266 -16.70 -3.81 -5.13
CA ASP A 266 -17.99 -3.10 -5.23
C ASP A 266 -17.91 -1.70 -4.58
N ALA A 267 -17.16 -1.55 -3.49
CA ALA A 267 -16.98 -0.28 -2.81
C ALA A 267 -15.94 0.66 -3.45
N TRP A 268 -14.96 0.13 -4.19
CA TRP A 268 -13.90 0.91 -4.82
C TRP A 268 -14.03 0.89 -6.35
N PRO A 269 -14.70 1.87 -6.98
CA PRO A 269 -14.88 1.90 -8.43
C PRO A 269 -13.58 2.26 -9.20
N GLY A 270 -12.55 2.77 -8.50
CA GLY A 270 -11.28 3.16 -9.09
C GLY A 270 -10.34 2.01 -9.45
N PRO A 271 -9.13 2.31 -9.94
CA PRO A 271 -8.09 1.32 -10.23
C PRO A 271 -7.75 0.42 -9.03
N VAL A 272 -7.53 -0.88 -9.28
CA VAL A 272 -7.19 -1.87 -8.25
C VAL A 272 -6.04 -2.75 -8.72
N SER A 273 -5.08 -3.02 -7.82
CA SER A 273 -3.98 -3.94 -8.05
C SER A 273 -3.82 -4.90 -6.87
N VAL A 274 -3.78 -6.20 -7.12
CA VAL A 274 -3.68 -7.21 -6.06
C VAL A 274 -2.61 -8.25 -6.34
N ALA A 275 -2.02 -8.79 -5.28
CA ALA A 275 -1.20 -9.99 -5.35
C ALA A 275 -1.90 -11.16 -4.64
N ILE A 276 -2.04 -12.29 -5.33
CA ILE A 276 -2.70 -13.51 -4.85
C ILE A 276 -1.65 -14.59 -4.64
N TYR A 277 -1.48 -15.03 -3.39
CA TYR A 277 -0.51 -16.05 -3.01
C TYR A 277 -1.15 -17.44 -2.90
N LEU A 278 -0.63 -18.40 -3.65
CA LEU A 278 -1.06 -19.80 -3.66
C LEU A 278 -0.25 -20.59 -2.63
N THR A 279 -0.59 -20.40 -1.35
CA THR A 279 0.12 -20.98 -0.18
C THR A 279 0.32 -22.49 -0.31
N GLU A 280 -0.71 -23.21 -0.74
CA GLU A 280 -0.67 -24.65 -0.95
C GLU A 280 -0.99 -25.02 -2.41
N PRO A 281 -0.52 -26.17 -2.93
CA PRO A 281 -0.80 -26.61 -4.29
C PRO A 281 -2.29 -26.65 -4.63
N ASN A 282 -3.15 -26.95 -3.66
CA ASN A 282 -4.60 -27.03 -3.87
C ASN A 282 -5.28 -25.65 -4.03
N ASP A 283 -4.62 -24.55 -3.65
CA ASP A 283 -5.19 -23.21 -3.77
C ASP A 283 -5.52 -22.86 -5.22
N VAL A 284 -4.76 -23.39 -6.19
CA VAL A 284 -5.03 -23.21 -7.62
C VAL A 284 -6.39 -23.79 -8.05
N ASN A 285 -6.87 -24.85 -7.37
CA ASN A 285 -8.19 -25.39 -7.65
C ASN A 285 -9.29 -24.43 -7.19
N GLN A 286 -9.11 -23.78 -6.04
CA GLN A 286 -10.04 -22.74 -5.56
C GLN A 286 -10.02 -21.53 -6.49
N LEU A 287 -8.83 -21.05 -6.87
CA LEU A 287 -8.66 -19.95 -7.82
C LEU A 287 -9.36 -20.24 -9.17
N LYS A 288 -9.12 -21.43 -9.73
CA LYS A 288 -9.74 -21.86 -10.98
C LYS A 288 -11.27 -21.96 -10.84
N SER A 289 -11.76 -22.52 -9.74
CA SER A 289 -13.21 -22.68 -9.51
C SER A 289 -13.90 -21.33 -9.34
N PHE A 290 -13.24 -20.39 -8.67
CA PHE A 290 -13.70 -19.01 -8.54
C PHE A 290 -13.81 -18.31 -9.89
N PHE A 291 -12.80 -18.42 -10.76
CA PHE A 291 -12.83 -17.83 -12.11
C PHE A 291 -13.57 -18.68 -13.16
N ALA A 292 -14.06 -19.87 -12.81
CA ALA A 292 -14.99 -20.60 -13.68
C ALA A 292 -16.39 -19.95 -13.70
N ILE A 293 -16.68 -19.08 -12.72
CA ILE A 293 -17.94 -18.34 -12.63
C ILE A 293 -17.81 -17.04 -13.45
N PRO A 294 -18.60 -16.84 -14.52
CA PRO A 294 -18.46 -15.67 -15.40
C PRO A 294 -18.59 -14.32 -14.68
N ALA A 295 -19.46 -14.22 -13.67
CA ALA A 295 -19.64 -13.01 -12.87
C ALA A 295 -18.33 -12.59 -12.17
N ASN A 296 -17.56 -13.55 -11.65
CA ASN A 296 -16.29 -13.29 -10.99
C ASN A 296 -15.22 -12.83 -11.99
N VAL A 297 -15.15 -13.45 -13.18
CA VAL A 297 -14.24 -13.01 -14.25
C VAL A 297 -14.55 -11.57 -14.67
N ILE A 298 -15.83 -11.24 -14.86
CA ILE A 298 -16.25 -9.88 -15.20
C ILE A 298 -15.86 -8.90 -14.11
N GLN A 299 -16.15 -9.21 -12.84
CA GLN A 299 -15.85 -8.31 -11.73
C GLN A 299 -14.34 -8.07 -11.56
N TYR A 300 -13.52 -9.11 -11.77
CA TYR A 300 -12.06 -9.03 -11.66
C TYR A 300 -11.35 -8.58 -12.95
N SER A 301 -12.05 -8.45 -14.08
CA SER A 301 -11.46 -8.06 -15.36
C SER A 301 -10.75 -6.71 -15.34
N ARG A 302 -11.17 -5.79 -14.45
CA ARG A 302 -10.56 -4.47 -14.24
C ARG A 302 -9.37 -4.47 -13.27
N VAL A 303 -9.04 -5.60 -12.67
CA VAL A 303 -8.04 -5.70 -11.60
C VAL A 303 -6.69 -6.08 -12.20
N HIS A 304 -5.62 -5.37 -11.86
CA HIS A 304 -4.28 -5.87 -12.10
C HIS A 304 -4.00 -6.97 -11.07
N ILE A 305 -3.72 -8.20 -11.51
CA ILE A 305 -3.55 -9.35 -10.62
C ILE A 305 -2.15 -9.93 -10.81
N VAL A 306 -1.41 -10.07 -9.72
CA VAL A 306 -0.17 -10.85 -9.70
C VAL A 306 -0.42 -12.14 -8.94
N VAL A 307 -0.38 -13.28 -9.61
CA VAL A 307 -0.49 -14.60 -8.97
C VAL A 307 0.92 -15.12 -8.66
N VAL A 308 1.13 -15.52 -7.41
CA VAL A 308 2.41 -16.03 -6.91
C VAL A 308 2.23 -17.47 -6.44
N LYS A 309 2.87 -18.39 -7.15
CA LYS A 309 3.08 -19.78 -6.74
C LYS A 309 4.46 -19.87 -6.07
N PRO A 310 4.58 -20.20 -4.78
CA PRO A 310 5.87 -20.32 -4.11
C PRO A 310 6.59 -21.64 -4.44
N ASP A 311 7.85 -21.75 -4.05
CA ASP A 311 8.52 -23.04 -3.89
C ASP A 311 7.78 -23.88 -2.83
N TYR A 312 7.13 -24.97 -3.27
CA TYR A 312 6.35 -25.86 -2.42
C TYR A 312 7.21 -26.84 -1.61
N THR A 313 8.47 -26.99 -1.98
CA THR A 313 9.43 -27.83 -1.24
C THR A 313 10.01 -27.09 -0.04
N ASN A 314 10.01 -25.76 -0.09
CA ASN A 314 10.50 -24.92 1.00
C ASN A 314 9.40 -24.65 2.05
N PRO A 315 9.60 -25.03 3.33
CA PRO A 315 8.63 -24.74 4.39
C PRO A 315 8.49 -23.23 4.68
N ASP A 316 9.44 -22.40 4.27
CA ASP A 316 9.36 -20.95 4.42
C ASP A 316 8.21 -20.33 3.65
N ARG A 317 7.62 -21.02 2.67
CA ARG A 317 6.40 -20.57 1.97
C ARG A 317 5.24 -20.32 2.94
N LEU A 318 5.22 -21.00 4.09
CA LEU A 318 4.20 -20.85 5.12
C LEU A 318 4.40 -19.57 5.95
N LYS A 319 5.57 -18.93 5.84
CA LYS A 319 5.80 -17.57 6.35
C LYS A 319 5.26 -16.60 5.30
N TYR A 320 3.99 -16.26 5.43
CA TYR A 320 3.23 -15.48 4.45
C TYR A 320 3.99 -14.20 4.03
N PRO A 321 4.39 -14.04 2.75
CA PRO A 321 5.36 -13.02 2.35
C PRO A 321 4.69 -11.64 2.10
N ILE A 322 4.03 -11.10 3.12
CA ILE A 322 3.12 -9.94 3.03
C ILE A 322 3.70 -8.73 2.29
N ASN A 323 4.92 -8.30 2.64
CA ASN A 323 5.53 -7.13 2.01
C ASN A 323 6.01 -7.42 0.58
N HIS A 324 6.45 -8.66 0.30
CA HIS A 324 6.76 -9.05 -1.06
C HIS A 324 5.52 -8.99 -1.97
N LEU A 325 4.37 -9.45 -1.47
CA LEU A 325 3.10 -9.39 -2.20
C LEU A 325 2.60 -7.95 -2.37
N ARG A 326 2.70 -7.10 -1.34
CA ARG A 326 2.43 -5.65 -1.45
C ARG A 326 3.27 -5.04 -2.57
N ASN A 327 4.57 -5.31 -2.59
CA ASN A 327 5.49 -4.74 -3.58
C ASN A 327 5.20 -5.20 -5.01
N LEU A 328 4.83 -6.46 -5.21
CA LEU A 328 4.38 -6.95 -6.52
C LEU A 328 3.14 -6.19 -7.00
N ALA A 329 2.14 -6.03 -6.13
CA ALA A 329 0.92 -5.30 -6.45
C ALA A 329 1.16 -3.80 -6.68
N ILE A 330 2.02 -3.16 -5.88
CA ILE A 330 2.47 -1.77 -6.09
C ILE A 330 3.15 -1.65 -7.45
N THR A 331 4.07 -2.56 -7.77
CA THR A 331 4.85 -2.53 -9.01
C THR A 331 3.95 -2.74 -10.24
N ALA A 332 2.90 -3.54 -10.11
CA ALA A 332 1.89 -3.74 -11.15
C ALA A 332 0.94 -2.54 -11.33
N SER A 333 0.80 -1.66 -10.33
CA SER A 333 -0.04 -0.47 -10.43
C SER A 333 0.54 0.60 -11.35
N THR A 334 -0.33 1.41 -11.96
CA THR A 334 0.02 2.37 -13.03
C THR A 334 -0.31 3.82 -12.68
N THR A 335 -1.13 4.06 -11.66
CA THR A 335 -1.57 5.40 -11.28
C THR A 335 -0.48 6.20 -10.55
N SER A 336 -0.74 7.50 -10.35
CA SER A 336 0.19 8.42 -9.67
C SER A 336 0.35 8.15 -8.18
N HIS A 337 -0.70 7.66 -7.52
CA HIS A 337 -0.76 7.43 -6.09
C HIS A 337 -1.24 6.01 -5.80
N ILE A 338 -0.83 5.46 -4.67
CA ILE A 338 -1.24 4.13 -4.22
C ILE A 338 -1.88 4.22 -2.84
N PHE A 339 -2.88 3.39 -2.60
CA PHE A 339 -3.48 3.17 -1.30
C PHE A 339 -3.36 1.69 -0.93
N VAL A 340 -2.36 1.35 -0.10
CA VAL A 340 -2.14 -0.04 0.31
C VAL A 340 -3.05 -0.38 1.48
N MET A 341 -3.95 -1.33 1.29
CA MET A 341 -4.99 -1.72 2.25
C MET A 341 -5.00 -3.25 2.44
N ASP A 342 -5.15 -3.71 3.67
CA ASP A 342 -5.29 -5.14 3.95
C ASP A 342 -6.68 -5.65 3.47
N ALA A 343 -6.76 -6.91 3.06
CA ALA A 343 -7.90 -7.43 2.29
C ALA A 343 -9.21 -7.64 3.08
N ASP A 344 -9.16 -7.48 4.41
CA ASP A 344 -10.29 -7.57 5.33
C ASP A 344 -10.90 -6.21 5.69
N PHE A 345 -10.35 -5.12 5.14
CA PHE A 345 -10.95 -3.79 5.25
C PHE A 345 -11.86 -3.49 4.06
N THR A 346 -12.85 -2.64 4.29
CA THR A 346 -13.74 -2.11 3.25
C THR A 346 -13.76 -0.58 3.34
N PRO A 347 -13.46 0.15 2.25
CA PRO A 347 -13.63 1.60 2.20
C PRO A 347 -15.11 1.99 2.02
N PRO A 348 -15.53 3.21 2.42
CA PRO A 348 -16.79 3.80 1.98
C PRO A 348 -16.84 3.91 0.45
N THR A 349 -18.04 3.79 -0.14
CA THR A 349 -18.22 3.75 -1.61
C THR A 349 -17.78 5.04 -2.30
N HIS A 350 -17.88 6.17 -1.61
CA HIS A 350 -17.49 7.49 -2.11
C HIS A 350 -16.01 7.83 -1.89
N PHE A 351 -15.23 6.95 -1.24
CA PHE A 351 -13.87 7.30 -0.85
C PHE A 351 -12.97 7.53 -2.08
N TYR A 352 -13.05 6.69 -3.11
CA TYR A 352 -12.27 6.88 -4.33
C TYR A 352 -12.53 8.26 -4.98
N GLU A 353 -13.81 8.63 -5.16
CA GLU A 353 -14.19 9.91 -5.75
C GLU A 353 -13.71 11.09 -4.88
N HIS A 354 -13.84 10.98 -3.56
CA HIS A 354 -13.34 12.00 -2.63
C HIS A 354 -11.81 12.12 -2.70
N ALA A 355 -11.09 11.00 -2.77
CA ALA A 355 -9.64 11.00 -2.91
C ALA A 355 -9.21 11.71 -4.20
N GLN A 356 -9.82 11.34 -5.32
CA GLN A 356 -9.48 11.87 -6.64
C GLN A 356 -9.86 13.35 -6.82
N SER A 357 -11.03 13.76 -6.34
CA SER A 357 -11.57 15.11 -6.58
C SER A 357 -11.23 16.15 -5.50
N LYS A 358 -10.87 15.72 -4.28
CA LYS A 358 -10.59 16.63 -3.15
C LYS A 358 -9.21 16.42 -2.55
N LEU A 359 -8.88 15.19 -2.13
CA LEU A 359 -7.64 14.95 -1.38
C LEU A 359 -6.40 15.14 -2.26
N LEU A 360 -6.29 14.42 -3.37
CA LEU A 360 -5.10 14.48 -4.23
C LEU A 360 -4.84 15.89 -4.79
N PRO A 361 -5.85 16.63 -5.32
CA PRO A 361 -5.63 18.01 -5.76
C PRO A 361 -5.14 18.92 -4.62
N ALA A 362 -5.76 18.83 -3.44
CA ALA A 362 -5.33 19.64 -2.29
C ALA A 362 -3.89 19.31 -1.86
N LEU A 363 -3.48 18.05 -1.91
CA LEU A 363 -2.11 17.63 -1.60
C LEU A 363 -1.11 18.20 -2.59
N VAL A 364 -1.39 18.10 -3.89
CA VAL A 364 -0.47 18.56 -4.94
C VAL A 364 -0.35 20.08 -4.92
N GLU A 365 -1.47 20.80 -4.79
CA GLU A 365 -1.50 22.26 -4.81
C GLU A 365 -0.88 22.88 -3.55
N GLN A 366 -1.21 22.35 -2.37
CA GLN A 366 -0.84 22.96 -1.09
C GLN A 366 0.50 22.47 -0.56
N HIS A 367 0.97 21.30 -1.01
CA HIS A 367 2.21 20.67 -0.56
C HIS A 367 3.16 20.35 -1.72
N TYR A 368 3.20 21.24 -2.72
CA TYR A 368 4.10 21.13 -3.86
C TYR A 368 5.56 20.91 -3.41
N ASN A 369 6.24 19.93 -4.01
CA ASN A 369 7.59 19.46 -3.65
C ASN A 369 7.76 18.83 -2.25
N ARG A 370 6.68 18.62 -1.48
CA ARG A 370 6.75 17.86 -0.23
C ARG A 370 6.37 16.41 -0.46
N ARG A 371 6.98 15.52 0.32
CA ARG A 371 6.56 14.12 0.40
C ARG A 371 5.46 14.03 1.44
N VAL A 372 4.26 13.66 1.02
CA VAL A 372 3.10 13.56 1.91
C VAL A 372 2.58 12.13 1.91
N ALA A 373 2.31 11.62 3.11
CA ALA A 373 1.50 10.43 3.34
C ALA A 373 0.14 10.87 3.89
N MET A 374 -0.90 10.73 3.07
CA MET A 374 -2.27 11.01 3.48
C MET A 374 -2.80 9.81 4.25
N VAL A 375 -2.75 9.88 5.56
CA VAL A 375 -3.19 8.83 6.49
C VAL A 375 -4.71 8.70 6.44
N VAL A 376 -5.16 7.46 6.32
CA VAL A 376 -6.56 7.07 6.30
C VAL A 376 -6.85 6.35 7.63
N PRO A 377 -7.64 6.97 8.53
CA PRO A 377 -8.12 6.32 9.75
C PRO A 377 -8.79 4.97 9.49
N CYS A 378 -8.59 4.03 10.42
CA CYS A 378 -9.21 2.72 10.38
C CYS A 378 -10.04 2.48 11.65
N TYR A 379 -11.25 1.94 11.47
CA TYR A 379 -12.17 1.62 12.55
C TYR A 379 -12.64 0.18 12.38
N ALA A 380 -12.91 -0.49 13.49
CA ALA A 380 -13.62 -1.76 13.52
C ALA A 380 -15.09 -1.55 13.84
N ILE A 381 -15.95 -2.35 13.22
CA ILE A 381 -17.37 -2.50 13.56
C ILE A 381 -17.52 -3.79 14.34
N LEU A 382 -18.21 -3.74 15.48
CA LEU A 382 -18.48 -4.91 16.32
C LEU A 382 -19.08 -6.07 15.53
N GLU A 383 -18.70 -7.30 15.89
CA GLU A 383 -19.12 -8.52 15.18
C GLU A 383 -20.66 -8.68 15.15
N SER A 384 -21.36 -8.19 16.19
CA SER A 384 -22.84 -8.19 16.23
C SER A 384 -23.50 -7.26 15.21
N HIS A 385 -22.74 -6.33 14.63
CA HIS A 385 -23.17 -5.33 13.65
C HIS A 385 -22.49 -5.51 12.29
N LYS A 386 -21.76 -6.61 12.06
CA LYS A 386 -20.97 -6.82 10.83
C LYS A 386 -21.82 -6.86 9.54
N ASP A 387 -23.10 -7.21 9.69
CA ASP A 387 -24.07 -7.35 8.59
C ASP A 387 -24.96 -6.09 8.45
N ASP A 388 -24.82 -5.11 9.35
CA ASP A 388 -25.53 -3.83 9.25
C ASP A 388 -24.92 -2.95 8.14
N PRO A 389 -25.68 -1.96 7.63
CA PRO A 389 -25.13 -0.96 6.71
C PRO A 389 -23.91 -0.25 7.31
N LEU A 390 -22.79 -0.30 6.58
CA LEU A 390 -21.56 0.37 6.98
C LEU A 390 -21.69 1.89 6.83
N PRO A 391 -21.09 2.71 7.73
CA PRO A 391 -21.14 4.16 7.62
C PRO A 391 -20.45 4.63 6.33
N GLN A 392 -21.08 5.53 5.60
CA GLN A 392 -20.58 6.05 4.32
C GLN A 392 -19.89 7.41 4.44
N ASN A 393 -20.03 8.08 5.59
CA ASN A 393 -19.41 9.37 5.87
C ASN A 393 -19.05 9.50 7.37
N THR A 394 -18.29 10.53 7.71
CA THR A 394 -17.80 10.72 9.07
C THR A 394 -18.87 11.12 10.07
N ALA A 395 -20.00 11.68 9.63
CA ALA A 395 -21.13 11.97 10.51
C ALA A 395 -21.83 10.68 10.98
N GLU A 396 -22.05 9.73 10.07
CA GLU A 396 -22.56 8.39 10.40
C GLU A 396 -21.58 7.63 11.29
N LEU A 397 -20.28 7.64 10.94
CA LEU A 397 -19.24 7.00 11.74
C LEU A 397 -19.19 7.58 13.17
N HIS A 398 -19.26 8.90 13.31
CA HIS A 398 -19.28 9.58 14.62
C HIS A 398 -20.45 9.07 15.49
N SER A 399 -21.63 8.87 14.92
CA SER A 399 -22.78 8.30 15.64
C SER A 399 -22.49 6.87 16.12
N LEU A 400 -21.93 6.02 15.26
CA LEU A 400 -21.57 4.64 15.63
C LEU A 400 -20.47 4.58 16.68
N VAL A 401 -19.50 5.50 16.64
CA VAL A 401 -18.46 5.62 17.67
C VAL A 401 -19.07 6.05 19.01
N LYS A 402 -20.01 7.00 19.01
CA LYS A 402 -20.74 7.41 20.22
C LYS A 402 -21.57 6.30 20.84
N GLU A 403 -22.15 5.45 20.00
CA GLU A 403 -22.94 4.29 20.43
C GLU A 403 -22.06 3.10 20.87
N GLY A 404 -20.74 3.18 20.66
CA GLY A 404 -19.80 2.09 20.96
C GLY A 404 -19.86 0.92 19.97
N ILE A 405 -20.51 1.12 18.81
CA ILE A 405 -20.60 0.13 17.72
C ILE A 405 -19.34 0.15 16.86
N ALA A 406 -18.73 1.32 16.68
CA ALA A 406 -17.48 1.51 15.97
C ALA A 406 -16.36 1.93 16.93
N TYR A 407 -15.14 1.43 16.72
CA TYR A 407 -13.98 1.77 17.56
C TYR A 407 -12.67 1.72 16.77
N ILE A 408 -11.59 2.30 17.30
CA ILE A 408 -10.26 2.19 16.67
C ILE A 408 -9.71 0.78 16.87
N THR A 409 -9.25 0.17 15.78
CA THR A 409 -8.38 -1.02 15.84
C THR A 409 -7.08 -0.66 16.56
N ASP A 410 -6.63 -1.42 17.56
CA ASP A 410 -5.39 -1.16 18.32
C ASP A 410 -5.12 0.32 18.69
N PRO A 411 -5.89 0.89 19.65
CA PRO A 411 -5.80 2.31 20.03
C PRO A 411 -4.49 2.68 20.75
N GLY A 412 -3.60 1.71 20.99
CA GLY A 412 -2.25 1.93 21.51
C GLY A 412 -1.30 2.48 20.46
N THR A 413 -0.06 2.00 20.43
CA THR A 413 0.97 2.51 19.51
C THR A 413 0.70 2.15 18.05
N GLY A 414 -0.08 1.09 17.76
CA GLY A 414 -0.40 0.66 16.39
C GLY A 414 -1.20 1.68 15.59
N HIS A 415 -2.31 2.20 16.12
CA HIS A 415 -3.14 3.19 15.41
C HIS A 415 -3.43 4.48 16.21
N GLY A 416 -3.06 4.54 17.49
CA GLY A 416 -3.24 5.71 18.35
C GLY A 416 -2.60 7.01 17.84
N PRO A 417 -1.40 7.01 17.22
CA PRO A 417 -0.79 8.23 16.69
C PRO A 417 -1.63 8.96 15.64
N THR A 418 -2.58 8.25 15.02
CA THR A 418 -3.56 8.80 14.07
C THR A 418 -4.58 9.72 14.74
N LEU A 419 -4.79 9.64 16.07
CA LEU A 419 -5.78 10.42 16.82
C LEU A 419 -7.23 10.26 16.32
N ALA A 420 -7.53 9.13 15.68
CA ALA A 420 -8.80 8.91 14.99
C ALA A 420 -10.04 8.91 15.93
N LEU A 421 -9.88 8.59 17.23
CA LEU A 421 -10.97 8.46 18.20
C LEU A 421 -11.33 9.82 18.79
N PRO A 422 -10.39 10.61 19.33
CA PRO A 422 -10.71 11.97 19.75
C PRO A 422 -11.25 12.80 18.58
N MET A 423 -10.74 12.59 17.35
CA MET A 423 -11.24 13.30 16.17
C MET A 423 -12.62 12.80 15.70
N ALA A 424 -12.92 11.51 15.81
CA ALA A 424 -14.25 10.99 15.52
C ALA A 424 -15.32 11.38 16.56
N LEU A 425 -14.91 11.73 17.78
CA LEU A 425 -15.82 12.17 18.85
C LEU A 425 -16.01 13.69 18.89
N ASP A 426 -15.12 14.46 18.25
CA ASP A 426 -15.24 15.91 18.12
C ASP A 426 -16.23 16.29 17.00
N SER A 427 -16.56 17.58 16.91
CA SER A 427 -17.44 18.10 15.84
C SER A 427 -16.82 17.90 14.46
N PRO A 428 -17.62 17.74 13.39
CA PRO A 428 -17.10 17.57 12.04
C PRO A 428 -16.10 18.68 11.67
N ALA A 429 -14.84 18.31 11.46
CA ALA A 429 -13.78 19.25 11.15
C ALA A 429 -14.05 19.92 9.79
N LEU A 430 -13.83 21.23 9.72
CA LEU A 430 -13.96 22.01 8.49
C LEU A 430 -12.75 21.84 7.54
N SER A 431 -11.60 21.41 8.07
CA SER A 431 -10.40 21.16 7.27
C SER A 431 -10.45 19.77 6.65
N LEU A 432 -9.87 19.60 5.45
CA LEU A 432 -9.81 18.29 4.80
C LEU A 432 -8.95 17.28 5.56
N TYR A 433 -7.93 17.76 6.28
CA TYR A 433 -6.96 16.96 7.01
C TYR A 433 -6.30 17.75 8.15
N TYR A 434 -5.55 17.05 9.00
CA TYR A 434 -4.68 17.62 10.04
C TYR A 434 -3.33 16.89 10.07
N GLU A 435 -2.27 17.56 10.53
CA GLU A 435 -0.93 16.96 10.60
C GLU A 435 -0.73 16.19 11.93
N VAL A 436 -0.12 15.01 11.84
CA VAL A 436 0.39 14.25 12.98
C VAL A 436 1.88 13.99 12.82
N CYS A 437 2.58 13.82 13.94
CA CYS A 437 3.98 13.37 13.90
C CYS A 437 4.04 11.85 13.95
N TYR A 438 5.02 11.27 13.24
CA TYR A 438 5.40 9.87 13.36
C TYR A 438 5.63 9.45 14.82
N GLU A 439 5.30 8.21 15.14
CA GLU A 439 5.62 7.56 16.41
C GLU A 439 6.08 6.12 16.17
N SER A 440 6.96 5.64 17.06
CA SER A 440 7.45 4.26 16.98
C SER A 440 6.29 3.27 17.14
N GLN A 441 6.38 2.15 16.41
CA GLN A 441 5.36 1.09 16.32
C GLN A 441 4.06 1.48 15.62
N TRP A 442 3.97 2.67 15.03
CA TRP A 442 2.79 3.08 14.28
C TRP A 442 2.60 2.26 12.99
N GLU A 443 1.37 1.80 12.77
CA GLU A 443 0.94 0.95 11.66
C GLU A 443 -0.17 1.62 10.82
N PRO A 444 0.07 2.80 10.23
CA PRO A 444 -0.96 3.52 9.48
C PRO A 444 -1.28 2.88 8.12
N TYR A 445 -2.48 3.18 7.64
CA TYR A 445 -2.85 3.08 6.22
C TYR A 445 -2.78 4.48 5.60
N TYR A 446 -2.22 4.61 4.40
CA TYR A 446 -2.09 5.91 3.75
C TYR A 446 -2.11 5.85 2.23
N ILE A 447 -2.54 6.97 1.63
CA ILE A 447 -2.35 7.27 0.22
C ILE A 447 -1.01 7.99 0.06
N VAL A 448 -0.16 7.49 -0.84
CA VAL A 448 1.19 8.04 -1.08
C VAL A 448 1.53 8.09 -2.58
N PRO A 449 2.38 9.05 -3.02
CA PRO A 449 2.85 9.13 -4.40
C PRO A 449 3.69 7.91 -4.77
N ARG A 450 3.29 7.17 -5.80
CA ARG A 450 3.89 5.87 -6.16
C ARG A 450 5.38 5.97 -6.50
N GLU A 451 5.78 7.00 -7.25
CA GLU A 451 7.16 7.10 -7.77
C GLU A 451 8.20 7.49 -6.72
N THR A 452 7.80 8.20 -5.67
CA THR A 452 8.73 8.71 -4.64
C THR A 452 8.67 7.95 -3.33
N THR A 453 7.76 6.98 -3.22
CA THR A 453 7.58 6.16 -2.03
C THR A 453 8.40 4.89 -2.16
N PRO A 454 9.25 4.54 -1.18
CA PRO A 454 9.93 3.26 -1.16
C PRO A 454 8.95 2.09 -1.17
N LEU A 455 9.41 0.96 -1.71
CA LEU A 455 8.73 -0.31 -1.52
C LEU A 455 8.86 -0.76 -0.06
N TYR A 456 7.91 -1.58 0.40
CA TYR A 456 7.97 -2.18 1.72
C TYR A 456 9.16 -3.12 1.83
N ASP A 457 9.72 -3.29 3.02
CA ASP A 457 10.84 -4.22 3.21
C ASP A 457 10.37 -5.68 3.09
N ALA A 458 10.74 -6.35 2.00
CA ALA A 458 10.36 -7.72 1.66
C ALA A 458 10.79 -8.79 2.69
N ARG A 459 11.72 -8.47 3.60
CA ARG A 459 12.17 -9.40 4.65
C ARG A 459 11.11 -9.62 5.73
N PHE A 460 10.19 -8.68 5.90
CA PHE A 460 9.06 -8.83 6.81
C PHE A 460 8.01 -9.79 6.23
N ARG A 461 7.80 -10.89 6.94
CA ARG A 461 6.84 -11.96 6.62
C ARG A 461 5.91 -12.18 7.80
N ASN A 462 4.74 -12.75 7.52
CA ASN A 462 3.60 -12.85 8.44
C ASN A 462 3.15 -11.47 8.93
N GLN A 463 2.23 -11.45 9.90
CA GLN A 463 1.83 -10.22 10.58
C GLN A 463 2.91 -9.81 11.59
N GLY A 464 3.26 -8.51 11.61
CA GLY A 464 4.11 -7.89 12.62
C GLY A 464 5.29 -7.09 12.07
N GLY A 465 5.36 -5.81 12.41
CA GLY A 465 6.48 -4.92 12.04
C GLY A 465 6.53 -4.54 10.55
N ASP A 466 5.64 -5.11 9.74
CA ASP A 466 5.55 -4.93 8.28
C ASP A 466 5.12 -3.51 7.90
N LYS A 467 4.07 -2.97 8.54
CA LYS A 467 3.63 -1.59 8.38
C LYS A 467 4.52 -0.61 9.15
N GLN A 468 4.98 -1.00 10.34
CA GLN A 468 5.87 -0.19 11.20
C GLN A 468 7.18 0.15 10.49
N SER A 469 7.79 -0.84 9.83
CA SER A 469 9.03 -0.65 9.07
C SER A 469 8.85 0.33 7.91
N HIS A 470 7.75 0.23 7.17
CA HIS A 470 7.47 1.16 6.07
C HIS A 470 7.18 2.58 6.58
N ALA A 471 6.37 2.73 7.63
CA ALA A 471 6.11 4.03 8.26
C ALA A 471 7.40 4.69 8.80
N LEU A 472 8.28 3.90 9.43
CA LEU A 472 9.60 4.38 9.85
C LEU A 472 10.44 4.85 8.65
N GLN A 473 10.42 4.12 7.54
CA GLN A 473 11.17 4.51 6.34
C GLN A 473 10.62 5.81 5.72
N LEU A 474 9.30 5.99 5.65
CA LEU A 474 8.71 7.25 5.21
C LEU A 474 9.10 8.40 6.15
N ASN A 475 9.08 8.18 7.46
CA ASN A 475 9.59 9.14 8.43
C ASN A 475 11.08 9.45 8.21
N ALA A 476 11.93 8.43 7.99
CA ALA A 476 13.35 8.60 7.71
C ALA A 476 13.61 9.49 6.49
N LEU A 477 12.76 9.36 5.48
CA LEU A 477 12.71 10.16 4.26
C LEU A 477 12.01 11.53 4.44
N GLY A 478 11.54 11.87 5.65
CA GLY A 478 10.93 13.17 5.95
C GLY A 478 9.57 13.38 5.29
N PHE A 479 8.79 12.30 5.11
CA PHE A 479 7.37 12.45 4.75
C PHE A 479 6.61 13.20 5.84
N GLN A 480 5.71 14.08 5.43
CA GLN A 480 4.70 14.66 6.31
C GLN A 480 3.50 13.72 6.37
N PHE A 481 2.96 13.50 7.57
CA PHE A 481 1.78 12.66 7.76
C PHE A 481 0.55 13.53 8.01
N LEU A 482 -0.38 13.50 7.06
CA LEU A 482 -1.64 14.27 7.11
C LEU A 482 -2.80 13.28 7.24
N VAL A 483 -3.56 13.35 8.31
CA VAL A 483 -4.71 12.46 8.55
C VAL A 483 -5.95 13.08 7.93
N SER A 484 -6.67 12.31 7.11
CA SER A 484 -7.93 12.75 6.50
C SER A 484 -9.04 12.87 7.55
N ASN A 485 -9.81 13.96 7.47
CA ASN A 485 -11.03 14.18 8.27
C ASN A 485 -12.30 13.61 7.63
N HIS A 486 -12.23 13.17 6.38
CA HIS A 486 -13.40 12.76 5.59
C HIS A 486 -13.22 11.41 4.88
N ALA A 487 -12.10 10.72 5.11
CA ALA A 487 -11.86 9.37 4.64
C ALA A 487 -11.55 8.44 5.80
N PHE A 488 -12.00 7.21 5.72
CA PHE A 488 -11.71 6.14 6.66
C PHE A 488 -11.86 4.78 5.97
N ILE A 489 -11.40 3.72 6.62
CA ILE A 489 -11.66 2.33 6.23
C ILE A 489 -12.23 1.55 7.41
N LEU A 490 -12.97 0.49 7.11
CA LEU A 490 -13.71 -0.29 8.09
C LEU A 490 -13.27 -1.74 8.08
N HIS A 491 -12.93 -2.27 9.25
CA HIS A 491 -12.81 -3.71 9.49
C HIS A 491 -14.10 -4.22 10.10
N LYS A 492 -14.65 -5.30 9.57
CA LYS A 492 -15.77 -6.01 10.21
C LYS A 492 -15.17 -6.99 11.19
N ASP A 493 -15.41 -6.81 12.48
CA ASP A 493 -14.92 -7.76 13.47
C ASP A 493 -15.46 -9.16 13.15
N HIS A 494 -14.56 -10.12 13.28
CA HIS A 494 -14.83 -11.52 13.09
C HIS A 494 -14.06 -12.31 14.13
N SER A 495 -14.54 -13.50 14.47
CA SER A 495 -13.78 -14.46 15.28
C SER A 495 -12.32 -14.56 14.81
N LYS A 496 -11.37 -14.49 15.76
CA LYS A 496 -9.94 -14.44 15.45
C LYS A 496 -9.50 -15.75 14.78
N MET A 497 -9.01 -15.65 13.55
CA MET A 497 -8.40 -16.78 12.85
C MET A 497 -7.06 -17.14 13.51
N GLN A 498 -6.86 -18.42 13.83
CA GLN A 498 -5.55 -18.91 14.24
C GLN A 498 -4.72 -19.22 12.99
N TRP A 499 -3.66 -18.45 12.76
CA TRP A 499 -2.73 -18.70 11.66
C TRP A 499 -2.06 -20.08 11.82
N PRO A 500 -1.92 -20.87 10.73
CA PRO A 500 -1.05 -22.04 10.75
C PRO A 500 0.35 -21.61 11.21
N GLY A 501 0.82 -22.18 12.32
CA GLY A 501 2.09 -21.77 12.95
C GLY A 501 1.99 -20.68 14.04
N GLY A 502 0.79 -20.31 14.50
CA GLY A 502 0.58 -19.50 15.72
C GLY A 502 0.73 -17.98 15.57
N GLY A 503 0.91 -17.49 14.34
CA GLY A 503 0.91 -16.06 13.98
C GLY A 503 1.93 -15.21 14.73
N PHE A 504 1.61 -13.92 14.91
CA PHE A 504 2.44 -12.95 15.63
C PHE A 504 2.81 -13.42 17.05
N SER A 505 1.88 -14.07 17.77
CA SER A 505 2.11 -14.52 19.15
C SER A 505 3.19 -15.60 19.28
N LYS A 506 3.32 -16.50 18.29
CA LYS A 506 4.38 -17.52 18.26
C LYS A 506 5.67 -16.95 17.66
N SER A 507 5.57 -16.03 16.71
CA SER A 507 6.73 -15.31 16.15
C SER A 507 7.45 -14.47 17.21
N GLN A 508 6.71 -13.77 18.08
CA GLN A 508 7.28 -13.04 19.22
C GLN A 508 7.89 -13.95 20.30
N LYS A 509 7.39 -15.18 20.43
CA LYS A 509 7.85 -16.17 21.42
C LYS A 509 8.87 -17.16 20.85
N ALA A 510 9.25 -17.03 19.58
CA ALA A 510 10.24 -17.90 18.96
C ALA A 510 11.62 -17.62 19.57
N LYS A 511 12.25 -18.63 20.17
CA LYS A 511 13.57 -18.54 20.81
C LYS A 511 14.76 -18.37 19.84
N THR A 512 14.52 -18.24 18.54
CA THR A 512 15.57 -18.03 17.54
C THR A 512 16.06 -16.58 17.55
N PRO A 513 17.38 -16.32 17.51
CA PRO A 513 18.01 -15.01 17.75
C PRO A 513 17.92 -14.04 16.56
N TRP A 514 16.92 -14.18 15.69
CA TRP A 514 16.73 -13.34 14.51
C TRP A 514 15.46 -12.52 14.68
N SER A 515 15.59 -11.23 14.99
CA SER A 515 14.52 -10.27 14.71
C SER A 515 14.92 -9.52 13.44
N TYR A 516 14.20 -9.73 12.33
CA TYR A 516 14.37 -8.92 11.11
C TYR A 516 14.35 -7.43 11.46
N PHE A 517 13.63 -7.07 12.52
CA PHE A 517 13.57 -5.74 13.08
C PHE A 517 14.92 -5.23 13.61
N GLU A 518 15.74 -6.02 14.32
CA GLU A 518 17.06 -5.57 14.79
C GLU A 518 17.99 -5.23 13.62
N GLU A 519 18.09 -6.13 12.64
CA GLU A 519 18.98 -5.88 11.51
C GLU A 519 18.45 -4.75 10.61
N PHE A 520 17.13 -4.70 10.40
CA PHE A 520 16.45 -3.58 9.75
C PHE A 520 16.75 -2.27 10.47
N MET A 521 16.65 -2.23 11.80
CA MET A 521 16.92 -1.01 12.56
C MET A 521 18.38 -0.58 12.46
N ARG A 522 19.35 -1.50 12.54
CA ARG A 522 20.77 -1.18 12.33
C ARG A 522 21.01 -0.61 10.94
N GLU A 523 20.39 -1.19 9.92
CA GLU A 523 20.46 -0.69 8.55
C GLU A 523 19.82 0.70 8.41
N MET A 524 18.65 0.92 9.01
CA MET A 524 17.98 2.23 9.03
C MET A 524 18.84 3.29 9.73
N GLU A 525 19.49 2.95 10.85
CA GLU A 525 20.40 3.84 11.57
C GLU A 525 21.69 4.12 10.79
N GLN A 526 22.20 3.14 10.03
CA GLN A 526 23.34 3.32 9.13
C GLN A 526 23.01 4.24 7.96
N LEU A 527 21.84 4.04 7.33
CA LEU A 527 21.43 4.81 6.14
C LEU A 527 20.96 6.22 6.49
N TYR A 528 20.27 6.39 7.61
CA TYR A 528 19.56 7.62 7.93
C TYR A 528 20.01 8.30 9.23
N GLY A 529 20.90 7.68 10.02
CA GLY A 529 21.42 8.19 11.29
C GLY A 529 20.70 7.62 12.52
N SER A 530 21.36 7.69 13.69
CA SER A 530 20.86 7.10 14.96
C SER A 530 19.54 7.69 15.46
N ASN A 531 19.14 8.87 14.97
CA ASN A 531 17.88 9.51 15.33
C ASN A 531 16.73 9.16 14.37
N VAL A 532 16.84 8.10 13.56
CA VAL A 532 15.81 7.69 12.58
C VAL A 532 14.45 7.38 13.21
N ARG A 533 14.44 6.96 14.48
CA ARG A 533 13.25 6.67 15.29
C ARG A 533 12.47 7.92 15.72
N TRP A 534 13.08 9.10 15.59
CA TRP A 534 12.45 10.36 15.96
C TRP A 534 11.68 10.96 14.79
N PRO A 535 10.60 11.72 15.06
CA PRO A 535 9.83 12.37 14.01
C PRO A 535 10.71 13.28 13.14
N ARG A 536 10.60 13.15 11.82
CA ARG A 536 11.20 14.04 10.83
C ARG A 536 10.11 14.59 9.92
N GLY A 537 10.27 15.82 9.44
CA GLY A 537 9.29 16.42 8.52
C GLY A 537 7.98 16.85 9.17
N CYS A 538 7.84 16.75 10.50
CA CYS A 538 6.65 17.19 11.22
C CYS A 538 6.77 18.65 11.68
N SER A 539 5.73 19.45 11.43
CA SER A 539 5.62 20.83 11.95
C SER A 539 4.66 21.00 13.13
N ALA A 540 4.01 19.91 13.54
CA ALA A 540 3.03 19.89 14.63
C ALA A 540 3.69 20.16 16.00
N ASN A 541 3.96 21.42 16.30
CA ASN A 541 4.54 21.88 17.56
C ASN A 541 3.52 22.08 18.70
N ALA A 542 2.21 21.84 18.49
CA ALA A 542 1.20 22.35 19.43
C ALA A 542 0.00 21.44 19.77
N ILE A 543 -0.38 20.45 18.95
CA ILE A 543 -1.63 19.67 19.19
C ILE A 543 -1.36 18.18 19.43
N GLY A 544 -0.34 17.60 18.78
CA GLY A 544 -0.07 16.16 18.87
C GLY A 544 0.80 15.74 20.06
N TRP A 545 1.77 16.53 20.50
CA TRP A 545 2.79 16.01 21.44
C TRP A 545 2.24 15.66 22.82
N GLN A 546 1.26 16.43 23.30
CA GLN A 546 0.56 16.20 24.58
C GLN A 546 -0.63 15.25 24.43
N ALA A 547 -1.28 15.23 23.25
CA ALA A 547 -2.47 14.41 22.97
C ALA A 547 -2.15 12.99 22.47
N GLN A 548 -0.98 12.77 21.85
CA GLN A 548 -0.49 11.44 21.45
C GLN A 548 -0.08 10.58 22.66
N LEU A 549 -0.18 11.10 23.91
CA LEU A 549 0.08 10.37 25.16
C LEU A 549 1.35 9.52 25.11
N ARG A 550 2.43 10.07 24.55
CA ARG A 550 3.71 9.36 24.38
C ARG A 550 4.17 8.82 25.74
N ASN A 551 4.11 7.51 25.93
CA ASN A 551 4.68 6.90 27.12
C ASN A 551 6.22 6.98 27.01
N PRO A 552 6.93 7.61 27.96
CA PRO A 552 8.39 7.64 27.98
C PRO A 552 9.02 6.23 27.92
N LEU A 553 8.33 5.20 28.45
CA LEU A 553 8.76 3.80 28.35
C LEU A 553 8.64 3.22 26.93
N GLY A 554 7.68 3.66 26.12
CA GLY A 554 7.55 3.22 24.72
C GLY A 554 8.72 3.72 23.84
N MET A 555 9.24 4.90 24.18
CA MET A 555 10.47 5.43 23.58
C MET A 555 11.73 4.70 24.07
N ALA A 556 11.78 4.29 25.34
CA ALA A 556 12.94 3.62 25.93
C ALA A 556 13.03 2.12 25.59
N LEU A 557 11.89 1.43 25.47
CA LEU A 557 11.84 0.01 25.04
C LEU A 557 11.95 -0.15 23.52
N GLY A 558 11.74 0.95 22.78
CA GLY A 558 12.01 1.05 21.35
C GLY A 558 13.34 1.71 21.01
N ALA A 559 14.22 1.99 21.99
CA ALA A 559 15.57 2.53 21.78
C ALA A 559 16.62 1.42 21.74
#